data_AF-A0A522WAY7-F1
#
_entry.id   AF-A0A522WAY7-F1
#
_cell.length_a   1.000
_cell.length_b   1.000
_cell.length_c   1.000
_cell.angle_alpha   90.00
_cell.angle_beta   90.00
_cell.angle_gamma   90.00
#
_symmetry.space_group_name_H-M   'P 1'
#
loop_
_entity.id
_entity.type
_entity.pdbx_description
1 polymer ?
#
loop_
_entity_poly.entity_id
_entity_poly.type
_entity_poly.pdbx_seq_one_letter_code
_entity_poly.pdbx_strand_id
1 'polypeptide(L)'
;MQNALKQYGLNFGIAFQVIDDYLDLVAGKKSLGKLPGQDIAVGEMTLPLLNLLKSVSKEKRGRIYSLLKSRNKECLKKIKIELIQSTARQESRRIIFSYMDSAKEKLKLLADSEYRSSLSALGDFILKRGFS
;
A
#
# COMPACT_ATOMS: atom_id res chain seq x y z
N MET A 1 -8.30 27.01 -5.67
CA MET A 1 -8.07 25.89 -6.63
C MET A 1 -6.71 25.23 -6.48
N GLN A 2 -5.57 25.94 -6.53
CA GLN A 2 -4.24 25.31 -6.44
C GLN A 2 -4.04 24.45 -5.18
N ASN A 3 -4.57 24.88 -4.02
CA ASN A 3 -4.50 24.08 -2.80
C ASN A 3 -5.29 22.75 -2.89
N ALA A 4 -6.42 22.73 -3.60
CA ALA A 4 -7.23 21.52 -3.76
C ALA A 4 -6.48 20.45 -4.58
N LEU A 5 -5.86 20.85 -5.69
CA LEU A 5 -5.03 19.95 -6.50
C LEU A 5 -3.78 19.48 -5.76
N LYS A 6 -3.12 20.37 -4.99
CA LYS A 6 -1.97 19.99 -4.14
C LYS A 6 -2.37 18.94 -3.10
N GLN A 7 -3.49 19.14 -2.42
CA GLN A 7 -3.98 18.20 -1.42
C GLN A 7 -4.47 16.89 -2.06
N TYR A 8 -5.11 16.94 -3.23
CA TYR A 8 -5.41 15.74 -4.01
C TYR A 8 -4.13 14.94 -4.29
N GLY A 9 -3.12 15.58 -4.90
CA GLY A 9 -1.88 14.91 -5.27
C GLY A 9 -1.14 14.30 -4.07
N LEU A 10 -1.11 15.00 -2.93
CA LEU A 10 -0.52 14.48 -1.69
C LEU A 10 -1.24 13.22 -1.20
N ASN A 11 -2.57 13.29 -1.05
CA ASN A 11 -3.36 12.16 -0.53
C ASN A 11 -3.35 10.97 -1.51
N PHE A 12 -3.48 11.24 -2.80
CA PHE A 12 -3.38 10.22 -3.86
C PHE A 12 -1.99 9.57 -3.84
N GLY A 13 -0.92 10.36 -3.77
CA GLY A 13 0.46 9.85 -3.77
C GLY A 13 0.74 8.95 -2.57
N ILE A 14 0.25 9.31 -1.38
CA ILE A 14 0.35 8.45 -0.19
C ILE A 14 -0.39 7.13 -0.41
N ALA A 15 -1.65 7.17 -0.87
CA ALA A 15 -2.42 5.96 -1.14
C ALA A 15 -1.72 5.08 -2.20
N PHE A 16 -1.20 5.67 -3.26
CA PHE A 16 -0.48 4.99 -4.33
C PHE A 16 0.78 4.30 -3.80
N GLN A 17 1.61 4.99 -3.01
CA GLN A 17 2.83 4.40 -2.46
C GLN A 17 2.51 3.20 -1.56
N VAL A 18 1.52 3.33 -0.67
CA VAL A 18 1.15 2.22 0.22
C VAL A 18 0.59 1.02 -0.57
N ILE A 19 -0.09 1.26 -1.70
CA ILE A 19 -0.50 0.19 -2.62
C ILE A 19 0.72 -0.48 -3.26
N ASP A 20 1.71 0.28 -3.74
CA ASP A 20 2.93 -0.30 -4.34
C ASP A 20 3.69 -1.15 -3.32
N ASP A 21 3.91 -0.63 -2.10
CA ASP A 21 4.55 -1.34 -0.99
C ASP A 21 3.78 -2.64 -0.64
N TYR A 22 2.45 -2.57 -0.60
CA TYR A 22 1.61 -3.74 -0.30
C TYR A 22 1.73 -4.79 -1.40
N LEU A 23 1.65 -4.36 -2.66
CA LEU A 23 1.78 -5.22 -3.83
C LEU A 23 3.19 -5.85 -3.89
N ASP A 24 4.25 -5.14 -3.54
CA ASP A 24 5.62 -5.68 -3.49
C ASP A 24 5.72 -6.89 -2.55
N LEU A 25 4.93 -6.91 -1.47
CA LEU A 25 4.88 -8.03 -0.53
C LEU A 25 3.95 -9.17 -0.96
N VAL A 26 2.79 -8.85 -1.56
CA VAL A 26 1.73 -9.86 -1.74
C VAL A 26 1.55 -10.35 -3.18
N ALA A 27 1.93 -9.57 -4.18
CA ALA A 27 1.59 -9.90 -5.56
C ALA A 27 2.64 -10.81 -6.24
N GLY A 28 2.23 -11.43 -7.35
CA GLY A 28 3.11 -12.23 -8.18
C GLY A 28 3.84 -11.36 -9.22
N LYS A 29 4.92 -11.90 -9.80
CA LYS A 29 5.69 -11.21 -10.86
C LYS A 29 4.82 -10.73 -12.04
N LYS A 30 3.80 -11.52 -12.42
CA LYS A 30 2.90 -11.19 -13.54
C LYS A 30 2.01 -9.96 -13.28
N SER A 31 1.68 -9.65 -12.02
CA SER A 31 0.79 -8.54 -11.67
C SER A 31 1.54 -7.23 -11.38
N LEU A 32 2.81 -7.30 -10.97
CA LEU A 32 3.62 -6.09 -10.72
C LEU A 32 4.35 -5.56 -11.96
N GLY A 33 4.69 -6.43 -12.91
CA GLY A 33 5.64 -6.08 -14.00
C GLY A 33 7.10 -5.98 -13.54
N LYS A 34 7.36 -5.96 -12.22
CA LYS A 34 8.67 -6.06 -11.58
C LYS A 34 8.78 -7.34 -10.72
N LEU A 35 9.99 -7.66 -10.25
CA LEU A 35 10.18 -8.71 -9.24
C LEU A 35 9.61 -8.21 -7.90
N PRO A 36 8.74 -8.98 -7.21
CA PRO A 36 8.24 -8.62 -5.88
C PRO A 36 9.31 -8.81 -4.81
N GLY A 37 9.19 -8.09 -3.70
CA GLY A 37 10.04 -8.15 -2.52
C GLY A 37 11.30 -7.30 -2.62
N GLN A 38 11.29 -6.25 -3.43
CA GLN A 38 12.43 -5.34 -3.54
C GLN A 38 12.66 -4.59 -2.23
N ASP A 39 11.59 -4.17 -1.55
CA ASP A 39 11.67 -3.42 -0.29
C ASP A 39 12.35 -4.28 0.80
N ILE A 40 11.96 -5.55 0.89
CA ILE A 40 12.60 -6.51 1.81
C ILE A 40 14.08 -6.73 1.46
N ALA A 41 14.42 -6.78 0.18
CA ALA A 41 15.79 -7.03 -0.26
C ALA A 41 16.74 -5.89 0.14
N VAL A 42 16.29 -4.64 0.03
CA VAL A 42 17.06 -3.46 0.49
C VAL A 42 16.94 -3.21 1.99
N GLY A 43 15.97 -3.84 2.65
CA GLY A 43 15.74 -3.75 4.10
C GLY A 43 14.84 -2.59 4.51
N GLU A 44 13.99 -2.11 3.61
CA GLU A 44 13.01 -1.07 3.88
C GLU A 44 11.85 -1.62 4.72
N MET A 45 11.41 -0.80 5.66
CA MET A 45 10.32 -1.11 6.58
C MET A 45 9.07 -0.31 6.18
N THR A 46 8.38 -0.79 5.14
CA THR A 46 7.19 -0.13 4.59
C THR A 46 5.96 -0.30 5.48
N LEU A 47 4.93 0.51 5.24
CA LEU A 47 3.72 0.55 6.08
C LEU A 47 3.03 -0.82 6.26
N PRO A 48 2.86 -1.65 5.23
CA PRO A 48 2.25 -2.97 5.39
C PRO A 48 3.05 -3.89 6.34
N LEU A 49 4.39 -3.81 6.30
CA LEU A 49 5.26 -4.57 7.18
C LEU A 49 5.21 -4.04 8.63
N LEU A 50 5.15 -2.72 8.80
CA LEU A 50 4.95 -2.10 10.11
C LEU A 50 3.60 -2.50 10.73
N ASN A 51 2.53 -2.53 9.92
CA ASN A 51 1.21 -2.99 10.34
C ASN A 51 1.24 -4.47 10.76
N LEU A 52 1.96 -5.32 10.02
CA LEU A 52 2.16 -6.72 10.39
C LEU A 52 2.82 -6.82 11.77
N LEU A 53 3.94 -6.14 11.99
CA LEU A 53 4.65 -6.18 13.27
C LEU A 53 3.81 -5.68 14.45
N LYS A 54 2.92 -4.70 14.22
CA LYS A 54 1.97 -4.20 15.24
C LYS A 54 0.85 -5.19 15.54
N SER A 55 0.40 -5.94 14.54
CA SER A 55 -0.74 -6.87 14.64
C SER A 55 -0.45 -8.21 15.30
N VAL A 56 0.83 -8.55 15.54
CA VAL A 56 1.25 -9.86 16.07
C VAL A 56 1.79 -9.79 17.50
N SER A 57 1.79 -10.93 18.20
CA SER A 57 2.39 -11.06 19.54
C SER A 57 3.88 -10.74 19.55
N LYS A 58 4.44 -10.48 20.73
CA LYS A 58 5.87 -10.15 20.89
C LYS A 58 6.78 -11.30 20.40
N GLU A 59 6.40 -12.54 20.68
CA GLU A 59 7.15 -13.74 20.27
C GLU A 59 7.16 -13.86 18.75
N LYS A 60 5.99 -13.67 18.12
CA LYS A 60 5.84 -13.74 16.66
C LYS A 60 6.55 -12.58 15.97
N ARG A 61 6.51 -11.39 16.55
CA ARG A 61 7.29 -10.23 16.11
C ARG A 61 8.79 -10.52 16.08
N GLY A 62 9.33 -11.16 17.12
CA GLY A 62 10.73 -11.59 17.17
C GLY A 62 11.10 -12.57 16.06
N ARG A 63 10.21 -13.53 15.76
CA ARG A 63 10.38 -14.47 14.63
C ARG A 63 10.39 -13.74 13.29
N ILE A 64 9.46 -12.82 13.08
CA ILE A 64 9.37 -12.00 11.86
C ILE A 64 10.65 -11.17 11.66
N TYR A 65 11.16 -10.53 12.72
CA TYR A 65 12.43 -9.80 12.64
C TYR A 65 13.60 -10.70 12.24
N SER A 66 13.68 -11.91 12.80
CA SER A 66 14.72 -12.88 12.43
C SER A 66 14.59 -13.34 10.98
N LEU A 67 13.37 -13.51 10.47
CA LEU A 67 13.14 -13.81 9.04
C LEU A 67 13.64 -12.67 8.14
N LEU A 68 13.30 -11.43 8.47
CA LEU A 68 13.67 -10.23 7.69
C LEU A 68 15.19 -10.05 7.54
N LYS A 69 16.01 -10.57 8.47
CA LYS A 69 17.48 -10.54 8.36
C LYS A 69 18.00 -11.28 7.13
N SER A 70 17.30 -12.32 6.66
CA SER A 70 17.75 -13.13 5.54
C SER A 70 17.55 -12.48 4.16
N ARG A 71 16.65 -11.47 4.08
CA ARG A 71 16.41 -10.63 2.89
C ARG A 71 16.30 -11.38 1.55
N ASN A 72 15.80 -12.61 1.58
CA ASN A 72 15.73 -13.49 0.41
C ASN A 72 14.28 -13.82 0.03
N LYS A 73 14.11 -14.54 -1.08
CA LYS A 73 12.78 -14.94 -1.58
C LYS A 73 11.99 -15.80 -0.60
N GLU A 74 12.66 -16.60 0.23
CA GLU A 74 11.99 -17.44 1.22
C GLU A 74 11.45 -16.61 2.38
N CYS A 75 12.16 -15.56 2.80
CA CYS A 75 11.65 -14.54 3.70
C CYS A 75 10.38 -13.91 3.14
N LEU A 76 10.40 -13.42 1.90
CA LEU A 76 9.22 -12.80 1.27
C LEU A 76 7.99 -13.71 1.32
N LYS A 77 8.14 -15.00 0.97
CA LYS A 77 7.03 -15.97 1.03
C LYS A 77 6.44 -16.09 2.44
N LYS A 78 7.29 -16.20 3.45
CA LYS A 78 6.85 -16.31 4.85
C LYS A 78 6.19 -15.02 5.33
N ILE A 79 6.77 -13.86 5.03
CA ILE A 79 6.19 -12.55 5.36
C ILE A 79 4.83 -12.38 4.69
N LYS A 80 4.69 -12.78 3.42
CA LYS A 80 3.41 -12.75 2.71
C LYS A 80 2.34 -13.57 3.42
N ILE A 81 2.66 -14.80 3.84
CA ILE A 81 1.72 -15.65 4.59
C ILE A 81 1.31 -14.97 5.89
N GLU A 82 2.28 -14.46 6.65
CA GLU A 82 2.03 -13.79 7.93
C GLU A 82 1.17 -12.53 7.77
N LEU A 83 1.44 -11.75 6.73
CA LEU A 83 0.66 -10.56 6.39
C LEU A 83 -0.80 -10.90 6.08
N ILE A 84 -1.03 -11.92 5.23
CA ILE A 84 -2.37 -12.36 4.83
C ILE A 84 -3.18 -12.92 6.01
N GLN A 85 -2.52 -13.59 6.95
CA GLN A 85 -3.16 -14.17 8.14
C GLN A 85 -3.39 -13.17 9.27
N SER A 86 -2.76 -12.00 9.21
CA SER A 86 -2.88 -10.95 10.22
C SER A 86 -3.94 -9.90 9.86
N THR A 87 -4.27 -9.02 10.80
CA THR A 87 -5.11 -7.85 10.54
C THR A 87 -4.41 -6.77 9.71
N ALA A 88 -3.11 -6.91 9.42
CA ALA A 88 -2.32 -5.91 8.71
C ALA A 88 -2.80 -5.64 7.28
N ARG A 89 -3.39 -6.66 6.63
CA ARG A 89 -4.02 -6.47 5.32
C ARG A 89 -5.21 -5.52 5.42
N GLN A 90 -6.11 -5.74 6.39
CA GLN A 90 -7.25 -4.86 6.59
C GLN A 90 -6.80 -3.44 6.99
N GLU A 91 -5.81 -3.30 7.86
CA GLU A 91 -5.31 -1.98 8.26
C GLU A 91 -4.65 -1.21 7.12
N SER A 92 -3.81 -1.88 6.32
CA SER A 92 -3.19 -1.24 5.15
C SER A 92 -4.26 -0.79 4.16
N ARG A 93 -5.28 -1.64 3.93
CA ARG A 93 -6.45 -1.29 3.12
C ARG A 93 -7.19 -0.08 3.68
N ARG A 94 -7.49 -0.06 4.99
CA ARG A 94 -8.20 1.06 5.64
C ARG A 94 -7.45 2.38 5.44
N ILE A 95 -6.13 2.38 5.61
CA ILE A 95 -5.29 3.57 5.41
C ILE A 95 -5.32 4.02 3.94
N ILE A 96 -5.13 3.10 2.99
CA ILE A 96 -5.19 3.39 1.55
C ILE A 96 -6.51 4.04 1.17
N PHE A 97 -7.64 3.44 1.58
CA PHE A 97 -8.97 3.96 1.26
C PHE A 97 -9.20 5.32 1.91
N SER A 98 -8.80 5.52 3.18
CA SER A 98 -8.92 6.81 3.84
C SER A 98 -8.19 7.94 3.11
N TYR A 99 -6.98 7.68 2.61
CA TYR A 99 -6.24 8.67 1.82
C TYR A 99 -6.86 8.87 0.43
N MET A 100 -7.33 7.81 -0.23
CA MET A 100 -7.98 7.95 -1.54
C MET A 100 -9.30 8.72 -1.45
N ASP A 101 -10.11 8.46 -0.42
CA ASP A 101 -11.35 9.19 -0.16
C ASP A 101 -11.05 10.66 0.11
N SER A 102 -10.07 10.94 0.98
CA SER A 102 -9.59 12.30 1.23
C SER A 102 -9.16 12.99 -0.07
N ALA A 103 -8.42 12.32 -0.95
CA ALA A 103 -8.02 12.87 -2.24
C ALA A 103 -9.25 13.25 -3.09
N LYS A 104 -10.21 12.33 -3.25
CA LYS A 104 -11.43 12.58 -4.02
C LYS A 104 -12.30 13.68 -3.43
N GLU A 105 -12.38 13.79 -2.11
CA GLU A 105 -13.06 14.92 -1.46
C GLU A 105 -12.42 16.27 -1.82
N LYS A 106 -11.09 16.34 -1.94
CA LYS A 106 -10.43 17.59 -2.38
C LYS A 106 -10.76 17.96 -3.82
N LEU A 107 -11.01 16.99 -4.70
CA LEU A 107 -11.44 17.26 -6.07
C LEU A 107 -12.81 17.93 -6.14
N LYS A 108 -13.72 17.68 -5.18
CA LYS A 108 -15.05 18.31 -5.14
C LYS A 108 -15.00 19.83 -4.97
N LEU A 109 -13.88 20.38 -4.52
CA LEU A 109 -13.64 21.83 -4.43
C LEU A 109 -13.33 22.47 -5.78
N LEU A 110 -13.15 21.67 -6.84
CA LEU A 110 -12.96 22.12 -8.20
C LEU A 110 -14.30 22.10 -8.95
N ALA A 111 -14.47 23.04 -9.89
CA ALA A 111 -15.61 23.05 -10.80
C ALA A 111 -15.71 21.71 -11.56
N ASP A 112 -16.94 21.36 -11.92
CA ASP A 112 -17.15 20.15 -12.70
C ASP A 112 -16.49 20.26 -14.07
N SER A 113 -15.78 19.20 -14.44
CA SER A 113 -15.00 19.13 -15.67
C SER A 113 -14.56 17.69 -15.92
N GLU A 114 -14.24 17.40 -17.18
CA GLU A 114 -13.67 16.12 -17.57
C GLU A 114 -12.36 15.82 -16.83
N TYR A 115 -11.54 16.84 -16.54
CA TYR A 115 -10.30 16.69 -15.78
C TYR A 115 -10.55 16.23 -14.33
N ARG A 116 -11.56 16.81 -13.66
CA ARG A 116 -11.96 16.40 -12.31
C ARG A 116 -12.42 14.95 -12.28
N SER A 117 -13.26 14.57 -13.24
CA SER A 117 -13.78 13.21 -13.37
C SER A 117 -12.66 12.21 -13.68
N SER A 118 -11.73 12.57 -14.55
CA SER A 118 -10.57 11.74 -14.90
C SER A 118 -9.64 11.48 -13.72
N LEU A 119 -9.37 12.49 -12.88
CA LEU A 119 -8.58 12.32 -11.67
C LEU A 119 -9.29 11.41 -10.65
N SER A 120 -10.61 11.56 -10.46
CA SER A 120 -11.36 10.66 -9.59
C SER A 120 -11.31 9.22 -10.10
N ALA A 121 -11.51 9.01 -11.41
CA ALA A 121 -11.45 7.69 -12.05
C ALA A 121 -10.07 7.05 -11.95
N LEU A 122 -8.99 7.84 -12.02
CA LEU A 122 -7.63 7.36 -11.77
C LEU A 122 -7.49 6.78 -10.36
N GLY A 123 -8.07 7.44 -9.35
CA GLY A 123 -8.13 6.92 -7.99
C GLY A 123 -8.83 5.57 -7.89
N ASP A 124 -9.99 5.42 -8.54
CA ASP A 124 -10.73 4.15 -8.61
C ASP A 124 -9.93 3.04 -9.29
N PHE A 125 -9.29 3.36 -10.41
CA PHE A 125 -8.47 2.42 -11.16
C PHE A 125 -7.32 1.87 -10.31
N ILE A 126 -6.62 2.73 -9.58
CA ILE A 126 -5.50 2.33 -8.73
C ILE A 126 -5.97 1.47 -7.55
N LEU A 127 -7.09 1.82 -6.90
CA LEU A 127 -7.68 0.98 -5.84
C LEU A 127 -8.05 -0.41 -6.37
N LYS A 128 -8.69 -0.47 -7.55
CA LYS A 128 -9.05 -1.74 -8.19
C LYS A 128 -7.80 -2.58 -8.48
N ARG A 129 -6.74 -1.98 -9.00
CA ARG A 129 -5.45 -2.66 -9.24
C ARG A 129 -4.82 -3.21 -7.96
N GLY A 130 -4.92 -2.49 -6.84
CA GLY A 130 -4.32 -2.89 -5.57
C GLY A 130 -5.00 -4.07 -4.88
N PHE A 131 -6.30 -4.26 -5.13
CA PHE A 131 -7.15 -5.21 -4.38
C PHE A 131 -8.05 -6.12 -5.23
N SER A 132 -7.80 -6.21 -6.53
CA SER A 132 -8.42 -7.18 -7.46
C SER A 132 -8.02 -8.62 -7.17
#